data_AF-A0A1I3W4T2-F1
#
_entry.id   AF-A0A1I3W4T2-F1
#
_cell.length_a   1.000
_cell.length_b   1.000
_cell.length_c   1.000
_cell.angle_alpha   90.00
_cell.angle_beta   90.00
_cell.angle_gamma   90.00
#
_symmetry.space_group_name_H-M   'P 1'
#
loop_
_entity.id
_entity.type
_entity.pdbx_description
1 polymer ?
#
loop_
_entity_poly.entity_id
_entity_poly.type
_entity_poly.pdbx_seq_one_letter_code
_entity_poly.pdbx_strand_id
1 'polypeptide(L)'
;MTDEIDEARDWRGENIECGACEQNALLASGKCRLKHACVHDRYARRIDRFFNWNPVLANHYLSHPHFEVRAIASKHADVFLLRPLLDDPEETVRWNVARRLPKRHILKLRHDPHREVRIRIVSLLDDSELSEMICDPDYYVRQAVARRVAPPLLARMMFDEEQEVRRAVARRLPQEWLLRMSDDPSPEVRIEIAQRLAPDLLARMQADPDWRIRYEAANRAPAPLIKGLLNDADEFVREMARSRVSERPELLTGMTS
;
A
#
# COMPACT_ATOMS: atom_id res chain seq x y z
N MET A 1 3.59 19.21 -19.80
CA MET A 1 2.31 19.94 -19.92
C MET A 1 1.87 20.28 -18.51
N THR A 2 1.81 21.56 -18.16
CA THR A 2 1.37 22.01 -16.85
C THR A 2 -0.14 21.78 -16.73
N ASP A 3 -0.55 20.85 -15.87
CA ASP A 3 -1.95 20.66 -15.41
C ASP A 3 -2.44 21.89 -14.58
N GLU A 4 -2.15 23.11 -15.02
CA GLU A 4 -2.64 24.31 -14.36
C GLU A 4 -4.01 24.67 -14.93
N ILE A 5 -5.03 24.34 -14.13
CA ILE A 5 -6.43 24.70 -14.35
C ILE A 5 -6.55 26.23 -14.53
N ASP A 6 -7.06 26.76 -15.63
CA ASP A 6 -7.08 28.23 -15.84
C ASP A 6 -8.26 28.95 -15.16
N GLU A 7 -9.01 28.29 -14.28
CA GLU A 7 -10.07 28.90 -13.47
C GLU A 7 -9.65 29.05 -12.01
N ALA A 8 -10.23 30.04 -11.32
CA ALA A 8 -10.06 30.25 -9.88
C ALA A 8 -11.44 30.25 -9.21
N ARG A 9 -11.87 29.07 -8.76
CA ARG A 9 -13.16 28.86 -8.11
C ARG A 9 -12.97 28.32 -6.69
N ASP A 10 -13.84 28.75 -5.79
CA ASP A 10 -13.89 28.24 -4.43
C ASP A 10 -14.55 26.85 -4.37
N TRP A 11 -14.57 26.24 -3.17
CA TRP A 11 -15.16 24.92 -2.96
C TRP A 11 -16.69 24.86 -3.11
N ARG A 12 -17.35 26.02 -3.20
CA ARG A 12 -18.77 26.14 -3.53
C ARG A 12 -19.00 26.33 -5.03
N GLY A 13 -17.93 26.54 -5.81
CA GLY A 13 -17.97 26.76 -7.25
C GLY A 13 -18.02 28.23 -7.66
N GLU A 14 -17.93 29.15 -6.70
CA GLU A 14 -17.97 30.60 -6.94
C GLU A 14 -16.60 31.13 -7.36
N ASN A 15 -16.59 32.24 -8.12
CA ASN A 15 -15.32 32.87 -8.51
C ASN A 15 -14.60 33.45 -7.29
N ILE A 16 -13.29 33.27 -7.24
CA ILE A 16 -12.47 33.82 -6.15
C ILE A 16 -12.15 35.28 -6.44
N GLU A 17 -12.56 36.15 -5.52
CA GLU A 17 -12.30 37.59 -5.59
C GLU A 17 -11.23 38.01 -4.58
N CYS A 18 -10.08 38.46 -5.09
CA CYS A 18 -8.97 38.93 -4.26
C CYS A 18 -9.29 40.21 -3.48
N GLY A 19 -10.17 41.07 -3.99
CA GLY A 19 -10.43 42.40 -3.43
C GLY A 19 -11.03 42.39 -2.02
N ALA A 20 -11.88 41.41 -1.71
CA ALA A 20 -12.53 41.24 -0.42
C ALA A 20 -11.87 40.17 0.47
N CYS A 21 -10.73 39.61 0.03
CA CYS A 21 -10.06 38.54 0.74
C CYS A 21 -9.40 39.04 2.04
N GLU A 22 -9.61 38.34 3.14
CA GLU A 22 -8.99 38.63 4.45
C GLU A 22 -7.45 38.62 4.40
N GLN A 23 -6.87 37.91 3.42
CA GLN A 23 -5.43 37.82 3.18
C GLN A 23 -4.95 38.73 2.04
N ASN A 24 -5.72 39.76 1.65
CA ASN A 24 -5.38 40.65 0.52
C ASN A 24 -3.96 41.25 0.63
N ALA A 25 -3.52 41.59 1.85
CA ALA A 25 -2.17 42.10 2.10
C ALA A 25 -1.04 41.16 1.65
N LEU A 26 -1.29 39.84 1.59
CA LEU A 26 -0.29 38.87 1.12
C LEU A 26 0.02 39.00 -0.37
N LEU A 27 -0.91 39.55 -1.18
CA LEU A 27 -0.73 39.74 -2.61
C LEU A 27 0.47 40.65 -2.91
N ALA A 28 0.57 41.77 -2.19
CA ALA A 28 1.67 42.73 -2.35
C ALA A 28 3.03 42.11 -2.03
N SER A 29 3.07 41.16 -1.09
CA SER A 29 4.29 40.43 -0.71
C SER A 29 4.56 39.18 -1.56
N GLY A 30 3.73 38.89 -2.57
CA GLY A 30 3.85 37.69 -3.41
C GLY A 30 3.57 36.37 -2.68
N LYS A 31 3.01 36.43 -1.47
CA LYS A 31 2.72 35.27 -0.62
C LYS A 31 1.37 34.61 -0.89
N CYS A 32 0.61 35.11 -1.85
CA CYS A 32 -0.48 34.38 -2.49
C CYS A 32 -0.60 34.84 -3.94
N ARG A 33 -1.22 34.01 -4.79
CA ARG A 33 -1.41 34.31 -6.21
C ARG A 33 -2.61 33.56 -6.75
N LEU A 34 -3.57 34.27 -7.34
CA LEU A 34 -4.75 33.66 -7.96
C LEU A 34 -4.32 32.63 -9.02
N LYS A 35 -5.07 31.53 -9.15
CA LYS A 35 -4.77 30.38 -10.01
C LYS A 35 -3.47 29.63 -9.71
N HIS A 36 -2.74 30.00 -8.65
CA HIS A 36 -1.47 29.36 -8.30
C HIS A 36 -1.35 28.99 -6.82
N ALA A 37 -1.56 29.92 -5.89
CA ALA A 37 -1.51 29.67 -4.45
C ALA A 37 -2.58 30.51 -3.74
N CYS A 38 -3.69 29.87 -3.35
CA CYS A 38 -4.81 30.52 -2.69
C CYS A 38 -5.49 29.54 -1.73
N VAL A 39 -5.79 29.99 -0.50
CA VAL A 39 -6.43 29.18 0.53
C VAL A 39 -7.91 28.90 0.24
N HIS A 40 -8.57 29.79 -0.51
CA HIS A 40 -9.98 29.65 -0.87
C HIS A 40 -10.17 28.85 -2.17
N ASP A 41 -9.10 28.37 -2.80
CA ASP A 41 -9.20 27.59 -4.04
C ASP A 41 -9.74 26.19 -3.77
N ARG A 42 -10.58 25.68 -4.67
CA ARG A 42 -11.07 24.29 -4.61
C ARG A 42 -9.99 23.26 -4.93
N TYR A 43 -8.88 23.67 -5.54
CA TYR A 43 -7.82 22.75 -5.92
C TYR A 43 -6.80 22.59 -4.79
N ALA A 44 -6.80 21.42 -4.15
CA ALA A 44 -5.89 21.06 -3.07
C ALA A 44 -4.42 21.46 -3.29
N ARG A 45 -3.86 21.33 -4.50
CA ARG A 45 -2.45 21.71 -4.76
C ARG A 45 -2.19 23.21 -4.57
N ARG A 46 -3.19 24.07 -4.83
CA ARG A 46 -3.06 25.53 -4.64
C ARG A 46 -3.19 25.92 -3.18
N ILE A 47 -4.07 25.25 -2.45
CA ILE A 47 -4.16 25.40 -1.00
C ILE A 47 -2.84 24.95 -0.34
N ASP A 48 -2.28 23.83 -0.79
CA ASP A 48 -0.98 23.32 -0.30
C ASP A 48 0.15 24.31 -0.57
N ARG A 49 0.25 24.86 -1.79
CA ARG A 49 1.20 25.95 -2.08
C ARG A 49 0.98 27.18 -1.20
N PHE A 50 -0.27 27.57 -0.95
CA PHE A 50 -0.57 28.69 -0.06
C PHE A 50 -0.01 28.48 1.36
N PHE A 51 -0.22 27.29 1.97
CA PHE A 51 0.29 27.02 3.31
C PHE A 51 1.80 26.76 3.34
N ASN A 52 2.40 26.27 2.26
CA ASN A 52 3.86 26.22 2.11
C ASN A 52 4.47 27.63 2.16
N TRP A 53 3.81 28.63 1.59
CA TRP A 53 4.26 30.03 1.63
C TRP A 53 3.91 30.74 2.95
N ASN A 54 2.84 30.30 3.63
CA ASN A 54 2.29 30.96 4.81
C ASN A 54 2.01 29.97 5.96
N PRO A 55 3.01 29.23 6.47
CA PRO A 55 2.76 28.21 7.49
C PRO A 55 2.20 28.80 8.80
N VAL A 56 2.54 30.05 9.11
CA VAL A 56 2.07 30.77 10.31
C VAL A 56 0.56 30.98 10.35
N LEU A 57 -0.12 30.92 9.19
CA LEU A 57 -1.57 31.07 9.12
C LEU A 57 -2.32 29.77 9.41
N ALA A 58 -1.65 28.62 9.34
CA ALA A 58 -2.30 27.31 9.39
C ALA A 58 -3.21 27.11 10.61
N ASN A 59 -2.80 27.60 11.79
CA ASN A 59 -3.60 27.50 13.01
C ASN A 59 -5.00 28.11 12.86
N HIS A 60 -5.12 29.23 12.15
CA HIS A 60 -6.39 29.95 11.95
C HIS A 60 -7.36 29.19 11.04
N TYR A 61 -6.85 28.30 10.19
CA TYR A 61 -7.63 27.56 9.20
C TYR A 61 -8.03 26.14 9.65
N LEU A 62 -7.71 25.74 10.89
CA LEU A 62 -8.11 24.43 11.43
C LEU A 62 -9.62 24.28 11.63
N SER A 63 -10.38 25.37 11.69
CA SER A 63 -11.85 25.37 11.77
C SER A 63 -12.53 25.79 10.47
N HIS A 64 -11.80 25.81 9.35
CA HIS A 64 -12.32 26.27 8.07
C HIS A 64 -13.48 25.36 7.58
N PRO A 65 -14.56 25.89 6.97
CA PRO A 65 -15.69 25.08 6.50
C PRO A 65 -15.29 24.00 5.48
N HIS A 66 -14.41 24.35 4.55
CA HIS A 66 -13.87 23.39 3.57
C HIS A 66 -12.86 22.45 4.21
N PHE A 67 -13.12 21.14 4.10
CA PHE A 67 -12.29 20.11 4.73
C PHE A 67 -10.88 20.03 4.15
N GLU A 68 -10.70 20.26 2.84
CA GLU A 68 -9.35 20.22 2.25
C GLU A 68 -8.44 21.30 2.85
N VAL A 69 -9.01 22.47 3.15
CA VAL A 69 -8.29 23.55 3.85
C VAL A 69 -7.88 23.09 5.24
N ARG A 70 -8.77 22.47 6.02
CA ARG A 70 -8.43 21.92 7.35
C ARG A 70 -7.35 20.84 7.24
N ALA A 71 -7.50 19.90 6.30
CA ALA A 71 -6.59 18.79 6.08
C ALA A 71 -5.19 19.29 5.70
N ILE A 72 -5.08 20.27 4.81
CA ILE A 72 -3.79 20.83 4.38
C ILE A 72 -3.20 21.76 5.44
N ALA A 73 -4.00 22.62 6.07
CA ALA A 73 -3.56 23.44 7.20
C ALA A 73 -2.98 22.57 8.32
N SER A 74 -3.60 21.41 8.58
CA SER A 74 -3.11 20.46 9.59
C SER A 74 -1.70 19.96 9.33
N LYS A 75 -1.11 20.10 8.13
CA LYS A 75 0.28 19.75 7.84
C LYS A 75 1.28 20.77 8.40
N HIS A 76 0.85 22.01 8.58
CA HIS A 76 1.70 23.15 8.98
C HIS A 76 1.37 23.69 10.37
N ALA A 77 0.15 23.45 10.86
CA ALA A 77 -0.31 23.97 12.14
C ALA A 77 0.50 23.46 13.34
N ASP A 78 0.36 24.10 14.48
CA ASP A 78 0.94 23.62 15.74
C ASP A 78 0.35 22.24 16.10
N VAL A 79 1.23 21.29 16.43
CA VAL A 79 0.87 19.92 16.83
C VAL A 79 -0.07 19.90 18.04
N PHE A 80 0.04 20.88 18.94
CA PHE A 80 -0.81 20.97 20.14
C PHE A 80 -2.28 21.26 19.81
N LEU A 81 -2.56 21.82 18.62
CA LEU A 81 -3.91 22.13 18.15
C LEU A 81 -4.56 20.99 17.36
N LEU A 82 -3.81 19.94 17.02
CA LEU A 82 -4.30 18.91 16.10
C LEU A 82 -5.18 17.84 16.75
N ARG A 83 -5.06 17.62 18.06
CA ARG A 83 -5.76 16.53 18.75
C ARG A 83 -7.29 16.54 18.55
N PRO A 84 -8.00 17.68 18.58
CA PRO A 84 -9.44 17.72 18.32
C PRO A 84 -9.82 17.27 16.90
N LEU A 85 -8.95 17.48 15.90
CA LEU A 85 -9.22 17.10 14.52
C LEU A 85 -9.14 15.58 14.28
N LEU A 86 -8.74 14.79 15.28
CA LEU A 86 -8.92 13.33 15.23
C LEU A 86 -10.40 12.92 15.25
N ASP A 87 -11.30 13.82 15.63
CA ASP A 87 -12.75 13.62 15.62
C ASP A 87 -13.44 14.48 14.53
N ASP A 88 -12.66 14.97 13.55
CA ASP A 88 -13.22 15.71 12.41
C ASP A 88 -14.24 14.85 11.64
N PRO A 89 -15.35 15.43 11.16
CA PRO A 89 -16.34 14.70 10.36
C PRO A 89 -15.72 14.07 9.10
N GLU A 90 -14.67 14.67 8.56
CA GLU A 90 -14.09 14.30 7.28
C GLU A 90 -12.88 13.39 7.49
N GLU A 91 -12.94 12.18 6.92
CA GLU A 91 -11.90 11.17 7.07
C GLU A 91 -10.54 11.68 6.59
N THR A 92 -10.56 12.54 5.56
CA THR A 92 -9.36 13.16 5.00
C THR A 92 -8.62 14.03 6.00
N VAL A 93 -9.35 14.76 6.85
CA VAL A 93 -8.74 15.55 7.91
C VAL A 93 -8.16 14.62 8.98
N ARG A 94 -8.92 13.61 9.42
CA ARG A 94 -8.51 12.66 10.47
C ARG A 94 -7.19 11.96 10.13
N TRP A 95 -7.03 11.43 8.91
CA TRP A 95 -5.79 10.74 8.55
C TRP A 95 -4.61 11.68 8.26
N ASN A 96 -4.84 12.92 7.80
CA ASN A 96 -3.75 13.91 7.66
C ASN A 96 -3.17 14.28 9.03
N VAL A 97 -4.05 14.50 10.01
CA VAL A 97 -3.68 14.83 11.39
C VAL A 97 -2.95 13.69 12.08
N ALA A 98 -3.39 12.44 11.86
CA ALA A 98 -2.78 11.27 12.47
C ALA A 98 -1.27 11.19 12.23
N ARG A 99 -0.80 11.61 11.05
CA ARG A 99 0.62 11.57 10.65
C ARG A 99 1.52 12.49 11.47
N ARG A 100 0.96 13.45 12.19
CA ARG A 100 1.71 14.46 12.96
C ARG A 100 1.55 14.30 14.47
N LEU A 101 0.65 13.42 14.93
CA LEU A 101 0.39 13.22 16.34
C LEU A 101 1.20 12.05 16.91
N PRO A 102 1.58 12.10 18.19
CA PRO A 102 2.16 10.96 18.88
C PRO A 102 1.24 9.72 18.78
N LYS A 103 1.86 8.56 18.58
CA LYS A 103 1.19 7.26 18.37
C LYS A 103 0.05 6.98 19.33
N ARG A 104 0.25 7.24 20.63
CA ARG A 104 -0.77 7.06 21.68
C ARG A 104 -2.10 7.75 21.39
N HIS A 105 -2.10 8.87 20.67
CA HIS A 105 -3.32 9.61 20.35
C HIS A 105 -4.05 9.03 19.14
N ILE A 106 -3.35 8.37 18.22
CA ILE A 106 -3.94 7.85 16.99
C ILE A 106 -4.42 6.39 17.11
N LEU A 107 -4.12 5.70 18.22
CA LEU A 107 -4.54 4.30 18.42
C LEU A 107 -6.05 4.10 18.32
N LYS A 108 -6.85 5.11 18.71
CA LYS A 108 -8.30 5.08 18.57
C LYS A 108 -8.77 4.97 17.12
N LEU A 109 -7.96 5.47 16.17
CA LEU A 109 -8.28 5.43 14.74
C LEU A 109 -8.22 4.03 14.14
N ARG A 110 -7.71 3.01 14.87
CA ARG A 110 -7.84 1.60 14.47
C ARG A 110 -9.29 1.13 14.40
N HIS A 111 -10.19 1.84 15.06
CA HIS A 111 -11.63 1.60 15.02
C HIS A 111 -12.37 2.75 14.33
N ASP A 112 -11.67 3.55 13.52
CA ASP A 112 -12.30 4.61 12.74
C ASP A 112 -13.38 4.00 11.81
N PRO A 113 -14.58 4.60 11.74
CA PRO A 113 -15.65 4.07 10.91
C PRO A 113 -15.28 4.01 9.43
N HIS A 114 -14.39 4.91 8.97
CA HIS A 114 -13.98 4.98 7.58
C HIS A 114 -12.73 4.12 7.32
N ARG A 115 -12.84 3.13 6.42
CA ARG A 115 -11.75 2.20 6.10
C ARG A 115 -10.46 2.91 5.67
N GLU A 116 -10.57 4.03 4.92
CA GLU A 116 -9.39 4.76 4.45
C GLU A 116 -8.54 5.28 5.61
N VAL A 117 -9.15 5.72 6.72
CA VAL A 117 -8.38 6.15 7.90
C VAL A 117 -7.63 4.96 8.48
N ARG A 118 -8.33 3.82 8.67
CA ARG A 118 -7.72 2.59 9.18
C ARG A 118 -6.56 2.12 8.30
N ILE A 119 -6.71 2.17 6.97
CA ILE A 119 -5.64 1.85 6.01
C ILE A 119 -4.45 2.81 6.18
N ARG A 120 -4.70 4.12 6.23
CA ARG A 120 -3.64 5.14 6.27
C ARG A 120 -2.80 5.07 7.55
N ILE A 121 -3.44 4.80 8.69
CA ILE A 121 -2.72 4.71 9.96
C ILE A 121 -1.86 3.46 10.10
N VAL A 122 -2.07 2.39 9.30
CA VAL A 122 -1.23 1.17 9.35
C VAL A 122 0.26 1.50 9.26
N SER A 123 0.61 2.48 8.42
CA SER A 123 2.01 2.92 8.25
C SER A 123 2.62 3.62 9.48
N LEU A 124 1.79 4.03 10.44
CA LEU A 124 2.15 4.78 11.64
C LEU A 124 2.17 3.91 12.91
N LEU A 125 1.76 2.64 12.81
CA LEU A 125 1.63 1.72 13.94
C LEU A 125 2.79 0.72 13.96
N ASP A 126 3.12 0.23 15.15
CA ASP A 126 4.11 -0.85 15.31
C ASP A 126 3.38 -2.20 15.36
N ASP A 127 4.16 -3.28 15.33
CA ASP A 127 3.63 -4.63 15.21
C ASP A 127 2.66 -5.04 16.33
N SER A 128 2.89 -4.55 17.55
CA SER A 128 1.99 -4.77 18.69
C SER A 128 0.58 -4.25 18.40
N GLU A 129 0.44 -3.07 17.80
CA GLU A 129 -0.85 -2.45 17.54
C GLU A 129 -1.49 -2.95 16.24
N LEU A 130 -0.66 -3.30 15.24
CA LEU A 130 -1.12 -3.95 14.02
C LEU A 130 -1.73 -5.33 14.30
N SER A 131 -1.30 -6.01 15.37
CA SER A 131 -1.82 -7.32 15.75
C SER A 131 -3.33 -7.34 16.02
N GLU A 132 -3.91 -6.21 16.45
CA GLU A 132 -5.36 -6.04 16.65
C GLU A 132 -6.11 -5.73 15.35
N MET A 133 -5.41 -5.28 14.30
CA MET A 133 -5.99 -4.97 12.99
C MET A 133 -5.93 -6.14 12.01
N ILE A 134 -5.29 -7.26 12.39
CA ILE A 134 -5.20 -8.47 11.56
C ILE A 134 -6.59 -9.02 11.21
N CYS A 135 -7.57 -8.84 12.10
CA CYS A 135 -8.95 -9.30 11.92
C CYS A 135 -9.90 -8.14 11.56
N ASP A 136 -9.40 -7.05 10.95
CA ASP A 136 -10.27 -5.96 10.50
C ASP A 136 -11.36 -6.49 9.55
N PRO A 137 -12.62 -6.05 9.68
CA PRO A 137 -13.70 -6.49 8.79
C PRO A 137 -13.46 -6.13 7.32
N ASP A 138 -12.67 -5.09 7.03
CA ASP A 138 -12.36 -4.67 5.67
C ASP A 138 -11.05 -5.31 5.19
N TYR A 139 -11.13 -6.05 4.09
CA TYR A 139 -9.98 -6.78 3.58
C TYR A 139 -8.86 -5.88 3.06
N TYR A 140 -9.13 -4.64 2.63
CA TYR A 140 -8.07 -3.70 2.26
C TYR A 140 -7.26 -3.28 3.47
N VAL A 141 -7.89 -3.19 4.65
CA VAL A 141 -7.17 -2.97 5.91
C VAL A 141 -6.30 -4.18 6.23
N ARG A 142 -6.86 -5.40 6.18
CA ARG A 142 -6.08 -6.64 6.39
C ARG A 142 -4.93 -6.76 5.38
N GLN A 143 -5.14 -6.41 4.12
CA GLN A 143 -4.10 -6.39 3.10
C GLN A 143 -3.00 -5.36 3.43
N ALA A 144 -3.37 -4.16 3.87
CA ALA A 144 -2.41 -3.15 4.32
C ALA A 144 -1.60 -3.64 5.52
N VAL A 145 -2.25 -4.28 6.49
CA VAL A 145 -1.59 -4.91 7.66
C VAL A 145 -0.63 -6.00 7.21
N ALA A 146 -1.05 -6.92 6.33
CA ALA A 146 -0.21 -8.00 5.79
C ALA A 146 1.02 -7.48 5.04
N ARG A 147 0.97 -6.28 4.45
CA ARG A 147 2.14 -5.64 3.82
C ARG A 147 3.14 -5.06 4.82
N ARG A 148 2.74 -4.80 6.08
CA ARG A 148 3.56 -4.09 7.05
C ARG A 148 3.98 -4.93 8.25
N VAL A 149 3.07 -5.70 8.82
CA VAL A 149 3.26 -6.42 10.10
C VAL A 149 4.48 -7.33 10.07
N ALA A 150 5.12 -7.55 11.23
CA ALA A 150 6.27 -8.43 11.36
C ALA A 150 6.02 -9.84 10.77
N PRO A 151 7.02 -10.47 10.13
CA PRO A 151 6.86 -11.77 9.50
C PRO A 151 6.25 -12.88 10.37
N PRO A 152 6.58 -13.01 11.68
CA PRO A 152 5.95 -14.02 12.54
C PRO A 152 4.43 -13.86 12.69
N LEU A 153 3.91 -12.63 12.60
CA LEU A 153 2.47 -12.37 12.71
C LEU A 153 1.71 -12.71 11.41
N LEU A 154 2.41 -12.82 10.27
CA LEU A 154 1.79 -13.19 9.00
C LEU A 154 1.22 -14.61 8.99
N ALA A 155 1.69 -15.51 9.86
CA ALA A 155 1.10 -16.85 10.00
C ALA A 155 -0.41 -16.79 10.29
N ARG A 156 -0.84 -15.77 11.04
CA ARG A 156 -2.25 -15.58 11.41
C ARG A 156 -3.14 -15.19 10.23
N MET A 157 -2.54 -14.86 9.09
CA MET A 157 -3.22 -14.34 7.89
C MET A 157 -3.08 -15.27 6.68
N MET A 158 -2.37 -16.41 6.82
CA MET A 158 -2.11 -17.33 5.70
C MET A 158 -3.38 -17.88 5.04
N PHE A 159 -4.44 -18.04 5.84
CA PHE A 159 -5.73 -18.57 5.39
C PHE A 159 -6.82 -17.50 5.40
N ASP A 160 -6.45 -16.23 5.21
CA ASP A 160 -7.43 -15.16 5.02
C ASP A 160 -8.39 -15.52 3.88
N GLU A 161 -9.66 -15.20 4.01
CA GLU A 161 -10.67 -15.51 2.99
C GLU A 161 -10.36 -14.83 1.65
N GLU A 162 -9.71 -13.66 1.70
CA GLU A 162 -9.45 -12.84 0.54
C GLU A 162 -8.11 -13.16 -0.13
N GLN A 163 -8.17 -13.48 -1.42
CA GLN A 163 -6.99 -13.79 -2.24
C GLN A 163 -5.92 -12.71 -2.14
N GLU A 164 -6.33 -11.43 -2.20
CA GLU A 164 -5.40 -10.30 -2.19
C GLU A 164 -4.65 -10.13 -0.87
N VAL A 165 -5.23 -10.61 0.24
CA VAL A 165 -4.54 -10.69 1.54
C VAL A 165 -3.57 -11.86 1.55
N ARG A 166 -4.02 -13.07 1.16
CA ARG A 166 -3.15 -14.25 1.08
C ARG A 166 -1.95 -14.03 0.15
N ARG A 167 -2.15 -13.30 -0.96
CA ARG A 167 -1.08 -12.89 -1.87
C ARG A 167 -0.08 -11.93 -1.22
N ALA A 168 -0.56 -10.95 -0.46
CA ALA A 168 0.30 -10.05 0.31
C ALA A 168 1.11 -10.81 1.39
N VAL A 169 0.49 -11.82 2.03
CA VAL A 169 1.15 -12.73 2.96
C VAL A 169 2.23 -13.55 2.26
N ALA A 170 1.89 -14.21 1.14
CA ALA A 170 2.81 -15.04 0.37
C ALA A 170 4.06 -14.30 -0.10
N ARG A 171 4.01 -12.97 -0.28
CA ARG A 171 5.19 -12.15 -0.62
C ARG A 171 6.19 -11.94 0.51
N ARG A 172 5.74 -12.03 1.76
CA ARG A 172 6.54 -11.66 2.95
C ARG A 172 6.72 -12.78 3.95
N LEU A 173 5.94 -13.86 3.85
CA LEU A 173 5.99 -14.99 4.75
C LEU A 173 7.42 -15.60 4.78
N PRO A 174 7.94 -16.01 5.95
CA PRO A 174 9.22 -16.71 6.04
C PRO A 174 9.25 -18.00 5.19
N GLN A 175 10.44 -18.34 4.69
CA GLN A 175 10.63 -19.46 3.74
C GLN A 175 10.12 -20.79 4.29
N GLU A 176 10.37 -21.04 5.57
CA GLU A 176 9.97 -22.23 6.30
C GLU A 176 8.45 -22.44 6.37
N TRP A 177 7.66 -21.40 6.12
CA TRP A 177 6.19 -21.46 6.18
C TRP A 177 5.52 -21.40 4.82
N LEU A 178 6.22 -20.96 3.76
CA LEU A 178 5.67 -20.80 2.42
C LEU A 178 5.03 -22.07 1.87
N LEU A 179 5.65 -23.22 2.12
CA LEU A 179 5.15 -24.50 1.64
C LEU A 179 3.73 -24.80 2.14
N ARG A 180 3.33 -24.29 3.31
CA ARG A 180 1.97 -24.50 3.85
C ARG A 180 0.87 -23.83 3.03
N MET A 181 1.23 -22.92 2.13
CA MET A 181 0.29 -22.26 1.23
C MET A 181 0.39 -22.83 -0.20
N SER A 182 1.20 -23.86 -0.46
CA SER A 182 1.43 -24.37 -1.82
C SER A 182 0.18 -24.85 -2.53
N ASP A 183 -0.84 -25.24 -1.77
CA ASP A 183 -2.13 -25.72 -2.27
C ASP A 183 -3.22 -24.63 -2.22
N ASP A 184 -2.83 -23.34 -2.17
CA ASP A 184 -3.80 -22.23 -2.20
C ASP A 184 -4.73 -22.37 -3.41
N PRO A 185 -6.05 -22.18 -3.26
CA PRO A 185 -6.97 -22.28 -4.39
C PRO A 185 -6.66 -21.29 -5.52
N SER A 186 -6.05 -20.15 -5.20
CA SER A 186 -5.71 -19.14 -6.20
C SER A 186 -4.36 -19.41 -6.87
N PRO A 187 -4.32 -19.53 -8.22
CA PRO A 187 -3.05 -19.65 -8.94
C PRO A 187 -2.15 -18.42 -8.71
N GLU A 188 -2.70 -17.22 -8.54
CA GLU A 188 -1.93 -16.00 -8.30
C GLU A 188 -1.19 -16.04 -6.96
N VAL A 189 -1.74 -16.70 -5.94
CA VAL A 189 -1.04 -16.92 -4.66
C VAL A 189 0.03 -17.99 -4.82
N ARG A 190 -0.29 -19.11 -5.48
CA ARG A 190 0.66 -20.21 -5.72
C ARG A 190 1.86 -19.78 -6.58
N ILE A 191 1.68 -18.84 -7.51
CA ILE A 191 2.79 -18.24 -8.27
C ILE A 191 3.75 -17.45 -7.36
N GLU A 192 3.22 -16.60 -6.48
CA GLU A 192 4.06 -15.83 -5.52
C GLU A 192 4.83 -16.78 -4.60
N ILE A 193 4.24 -17.92 -4.24
CA ILE A 193 4.90 -18.97 -3.47
C ILE A 193 6.01 -19.61 -4.30
N ALA A 194 5.72 -20.08 -5.52
CA ALA A 194 6.70 -20.73 -6.39
C ALA A 194 7.92 -19.83 -6.67
N GLN A 195 7.71 -18.54 -6.87
CA GLN A 195 8.80 -17.58 -7.10
C GLN A 195 9.75 -17.44 -5.89
N ARG A 196 9.24 -17.66 -4.67
CA ARG A 196 10.01 -17.51 -3.43
C ARG A 196 10.52 -18.82 -2.87
N LEU A 197 9.80 -19.92 -3.07
CA LEU A 197 10.05 -21.21 -2.43
C LEU A 197 11.45 -21.74 -2.77
N ALA A 198 12.16 -22.30 -1.77
CA ALA A 198 13.47 -22.87 -1.98
C ALA A 198 13.47 -23.92 -3.12
N PRO A 199 14.52 -23.97 -3.97
CA PRO A 199 14.61 -24.90 -5.10
C PRO A 199 14.23 -26.36 -4.79
N ASP A 200 14.71 -26.90 -3.68
CA ASP A 200 14.47 -28.30 -3.30
C ASP A 200 13.00 -28.61 -2.99
N LEU A 201 12.22 -27.58 -2.64
CA LEU A 201 10.79 -27.71 -2.33
C LEU A 201 9.92 -27.48 -3.58
N LEU A 202 10.44 -26.86 -4.65
CA LEU A 202 9.68 -26.57 -5.87
C LEU A 202 9.24 -27.82 -6.63
N ALA A 203 9.95 -28.94 -6.46
CA ALA A 203 9.54 -30.22 -7.04
C ALA A 203 8.14 -30.65 -6.56
N ARG A 204 7.66 -30.18 -5.40
CA ARG A 204 6.29 -30.45 -4.94
C ARG A 204 5.22 -29.76 -5.80
N MET A 205 5.58 -28.71 -6.52
CA MET A 205 4.67 -27.91 -7.35
C MET A 205 4.75 -28.29 -8.84
N GLN A 206 5.51 -29.32 -9.21
CA GLN A 206 5.71 -29.73 -10.62
C GLN A 206 4.44 -30.23 -11.31
N ALA A 207 3.42 -30.62 -10.54
CA ALA A 207 2.13 -31.10 -11.05
C ALA A 207 1.02 -30.05 -10.90
N ASP A 208 1.37 -28.78 -10.62
CA ASP A 208 0.37 -27.72 -10.49
C ASP A 208 -0.45 -27.57 -11.78
N PRO A 209 -1.78 -27.38 -11.69
CA PRO A 209 -2.61 -27.13 -12.86
C PRO A 209 -2.16 -25.90 -13.69
N ASP A 210 -1.62 -24.87 -13.05
CA ASP A 210 -1.15 -23.67 -13.73
C ASP A 210 0.27 -23.87 -14.27
N TRP A 211 0.42 -23.73 -15.58
CA TRP A 211 1.69 -23.94 -16.27
C TRP A 211 2.78 -22.96 -15.80
N ARG A 212 2.43 -21.75 -15.33
CA ARG A 212 3.40 -20.75 -14.85
C ARG A 212 4.14 -21.25 -13.63
N ILE A 213 3.48 -22.05 -12.78
CA ILE A 213 4.07 -22.65 -11.59
C ILE A 213 4.97 -23.83 -11.98
N ARG A 214 4.50 -24.67 -12.92
CA ARG A 214 5.33 -25.74 -13.48
C ARG A 214 6.57 -25.18 -14.19
N TYR A 215 6.44 -24.03 -14.84
CA TYR A 215 7.56 -23.30 -15.45
C TYR A 215 8.58 -22.85 -14.39
N GLU A 216 8.13 -22.27 -13.27
CA GLU A 216 9.03 -21.93 -12.15
C GLU A 216 9.74 -23.17 -11.58
N ALA A 217 9.03 -24.30 -11.46
CA ALA A 217 9.65 -25.57 -11.06
C ALA A 217 10.70 -26.04 -12.08
N ALA A 218 10.39 -26.02 -13.39
CA ALA A 218 11.34 -26.35 -14.45
C ALA A 218 12.58 -25.46 -14.43
N ASN A 219 12.40 -24.16 -14.14
CA ASN A 219 13.45 -23.16 -14.14
C ASN A 219 14.40 -23.29 -12.92
N ARG A 220 13.88 -23.67 -11.75
CA ARG A 220 14.65 -23.54 -10.49
C ARG A 220 14.87 -24.83 -9.73
N ALA A 221 13.98 -25.82 -9.83
CA ALA A 221 14.10 -27.04 -9.04
C ALA A 221 15.37 -27.83 -9.44
N PRO A 222 15.90 -28.69 -8.54
CA PRO A 222 17.04 -29.54 -8.86
C PRO A 222 16.79 -30.35 -10.13
N ALA A 223 17.79 -30.39 -11.03
CA ALA A 223 17.69 -31.06 -12.33
C ALA A 223 17.19 -32.53 -12.27
N PRO A 224 17.58 -33.36 -11.27
CA PRO A 224 17.04 -34.71 -11.15
C PRO A 224 15.52 -34.77 -10.97
N LEU A 225 14.92 -33.72 -10.38
CA LEU A 225 13.52 -33.68 -10.01
C LEU A 225 12.62 -33.14 -11.14
N ILE A 226 13.17 -32.52 -12.18
CA ILE A 226 12.37 -31.92 -13.28
C ILE A 226 12.20 -32.84 -14.50
N LYS A 227 12.62 -34.11 -14.43
CA LYS A 227 12.50 -35.07 -15.55
C LYS A 227 11.07 -35.19 -16.09
N GLY A 228 10.08 -35.13 -15.20
CA GLY A 228 8.65 -35.18 -15.57
C GLY A 228 8.22 -34.02 -16.48
N LEU A 229 8.92 -32.87 -16.41
CA LEU A 229 8.58 -31.65 -17.15
C LEU A 229 9.13 -31.64 -18.58
N LEU A 230 9.98 -32.59 -18.97
CA LEU A 230 10.50 -32.70 -20.34
C LEU A 230 9.41 -32.98 -21.39
N ASN A 231 8.31 -33.58 -20.93
CA ASN A 231 7.12 -33.93 -21.70
C ASN A 231 5.86 -33.22 -21.14
N ASP A 232 6.02 -32.07 -20.48
CA ASP A 232 4.89 -31.27 -20.00
C ASP A 232 3.91 -30.95 -21.13
N ALA A 233 2.63 -30.73 -20.82
CA ALA A 233 1.64 -30.34 -21.82
C ALA A 233 1.92 -28.94 -22.40
N ASP A 234 2.49 -28.04 -21.60
CA ASP A 234 2.81 -26.67 -21.99
C ASP A 234 4.19 -26.57 -22.67
N GLU A 235 4.27 -25.81 -23.76
CA GLU A 235 5.48 -25.67 -24.56
C GLU A 235 6.61 -24.94 -23.81
N PHE A 236 6.30 -23.84 -23.12
CA PHE A 236 7.30 -23.06 -22.39
C PHE A 236 7.91 -23.88 -21.26
N VAL A 237 7.12 -24.72 -20.60
CA VAL A 237 7.60 -25.62 -19.56
C VAL A 237 8.56 -26.67 -20.14
N ARG A 238 8.20 -27.30 -21.27
CA ARG A 238 9.08 -28.28 -21.94
C ARG A 238 10.39 -27.66 -22.39
N GLU A 239 10.34 -26.48 -23.00
CA GLU A 239 11.52 -25.77 -23.49
C GLU A 239 12.47 -25.42 -22.35
N MET A 240 11.94 -24.88 -21.24
CA MET A 240 12.72 -24.57 -20.05
C MET A 240 13.38 -25.83 -19.48
N ALA A 241 12.62 -26.92 -19.30
CA ALA A 241 13.14 -28.18 -18.77
C ALA A 241 14.24 -28.77 -19.65
N ARG A 242 14.08 -28.73 -20.99
CA ARG A 242 15.09 -29.19 -21.95
C ARG A 242 16.35 -28.34 -21.90
N SER A 243 16.23 -27.00 -21.88
CA SER A 243 17.38 -26.09 -21.76
C SER A 243 18.19 -26.41 -20.51
N ARG A 244 17.50 -26.56 -19.37
CA ARG A 244 18.13 -26.87 -18.08
C ARG A 244 18.88 -28.20 -18.05
N VAL A 245 18.35 -29.21 -18.74
CA VAL A 245 19.01 -30.52 -18.88
C VAL A 245 20.21 -30.45 -19.82
N SER A 246 20.08 -29.75 -20.95
CA SER A 246 21.17 -29.60 -21.94
C SER A 246 22.36 -28.83 -21.39
N GLU A 247 22.13 -27.82 -20.54
CA GLU A 247 23.20 -27.04 -19.89
C GLU A 247 23.95 -27.82 -18.80
N ARG A 248 23.34 -28.87 -18.23
CA ARG A 248 23.96 -29.69 -17.17
C ARG A 248 23.65 -31.19 -17.32
N PRO A 249 24.17 -31.86 -18.37
CA PRO A 249 23.89 -33.28 -18.62
C PRO A 249 24.34 -34.20 -17.48
N GLU A 250 25.43 -33.81 -16.80
CA GLU A 250 26.08 -34.56 -15.71
C GLU A 250 25.24 -34.66 -14.43
N LEU A 251 24.20 -33.82 -14.27
CA LEU A 251 23.31 -33.87 -13.10
C LEU A 251 22.22 -34.95 -13.22
N LEU A 252 22.08 -35.61 -14.38
CA LEU A 252 21.13 -36.71 -14.57
C LEU A 252 21.71 -38.09 -14.23
N THR A 253 23.04 -38.21 -14.18
CA THR A 253 23.78 -39.47 -14.09
C THR A 253 24.22 -39.86 -12.67
N GLY A 254 24.08 -38.97 -11.68
CA GLY A 254 24.52 -39.20 -10.29
C GLY A 254 23.64 -40.13 -9.42
N MET A 255 22.70 -40.89 -10.00
CA MET A 255 21.78 -41.78 -9.26
C MET A 255 21.83 -43.26 -9.69
N THR A 256 22.88 -43.67 -10.41
CA THR A 256 23.19 -45.11 -10.59
C THR A 256 24.40 -45.47 -9.75
N SER A 257 24.20 -45.59 -8.43
CA SER A 257 25.04 -46.37 -7.50
C SER A 257 24.23 -46.67 -6.25
#